data_AF-A0A6P0MZU4-F1
#
_entry.id   AF-A0A6P0MZU4-F1
#
_cell.length_a   1.000
_cell.length_b   1.000
_cell.length_c   1.000
_cell.angle_alpha   90.00
_cell.angle_beta   90.00
_cell.angle_gamma   90.00
#
_symmetry.space_group_name_H-M   'P 1'
#
loop_
_entity.id
_entity.type
_entity.pdbx_description
1 polymer ?
#
loop_
_entity_poly.entity_id
_entity_poly.type
_entity_poly.pdbx_seq_one_letter_code
_entity_poly.pdbx_strand_id
1 'polypeptide(L)'
;DGIDSPGTDNHVGSDRAPDDNDPNWPNPNVYLRGLINSGTVMPGDELEYTVYFLSNGSNYAKSLRICDRVPAETTFIPDAFNQTAGFPASDVGIALFESTDPLPTSGLAEPNIYLTNIPDSDRGRYYSPGTSVPAGCNVAINQNGVVVVEVGDVPQATAPGEPPNSYGFIRFRALVK
;
A
#
# COMPACT_ATOMS: atom_id res chain seq x y z
N ASP A 1 14.70 -1.31 -8.82
CA ASP A 1 15.25 -0.85 -7.52
C ASP A 1 14.32 0.13 -6.80
N GLY A 2 13.16 0.49 -7.39
CA GLY A 2 12.21 1.42 -6.76
C GLY A 2 12.67 2.87 -6.77
N ILE A 3 13.69 3.20 -7.57
CA ILE A 3 14.12 4.60 -7.77
C ILE A 3 13.34 5.15 -8.96
N ASP A 4 12.62 6.25 -8.72
CA ASP A 4 11.90 6.99 -9.74
C ASP A 4 12.89 7.86 -10.53
N SER A 5 13.56 7.26 -11.53
CA SER A 5 14.55 7.93 -12.38
C SER A 5 14.05 8.04 -13.81
N PRO A 6 14.10 9.22 -14.45
CA PRO A 6 13.69 9.38 -15.84
C PRO A 6 14.34 8.35 -16.77
N GLY A 7 13.52 7.63 -17.54
CA GLY A 7 13.98 6.61 -18.48
C GLY A 7 14.10 5.19 -17.91
N THR A 8 13.70 4.96 -16.66
CA THR A 8 13.53 3.60 -16.11
C THR A 8 12.06 3.16 -16.21
N ASP A 9 11.83 1.84 -16.20
CA ASP A 9 10.48 1.26 -16.24
C ASP A 9 9.61 1.64 -15.03
N ASN A 10 10.23 2.09 -13.93
CA ASN A 10 9.53 2.52 -12.72
C ASN A 10 9.28 4.04 -12.69
N HIS A 11 9.56 4.76 -13.78
CA HIS A 11 9.40 6.21 -13.80
C HIS A 11 7.95 6.64 -13.99
N VAL A 12 7.38 7.35 -13.01
CA VAL A 12 6.05 7.94 -13.11
C VAL A 12 6.17 9.45 -12.93
N GLY A 13 6.28 10.18 -14.06
CA GLY A 13 6.41 11.63 -14.06
C GLY A 13 5.23 12.33 -13.37
N SER A 14 5.43 12.73 -12.12
CA SER A 14 4.46 13.49 -11.30
C SER A 14 5.16 14.62 -10.56
N ASP A 15 4.40 15.62 -10.10
CA ASP A 15 4.95 16.74 -9.32
C ASP A 15 5.63 16.29 -8.01
N ARG A 16 5.35 15.07 -7.55
CA ARG A 16 5.89 14.48 -6.32
C ARG A 16 6.86 13.33 -6.55
N ALA A 17 7.23 13.04 -7.80
CA ALA A 17 8.28 12.07 -8.16
C ALA A 17 9.59 12.21 -7.36
N PRO A 18 10.04 13.43 -6.97
CA PRO A 18 11.23 13.55 -6.10
C PRO A 18 11.08 12.86 -4.73
N ASP A 19 9.87 12.75 -4.18
CA ASP A 19 9.61 12.15 -2.87
C ASP A 19 9.82 10.61 -2.89
N ASP A 20 9.69 9.97 -4.06
CA ASP A 20 10.00 8.54 -4.24
C ASP A 20 11.49 8.24 -4.04
N ASN A 21 12.32 9.26 -4.23
CA ASN A 21 13.77 9.22 -4.05
C ASN A 21 14.25 9.84 -2.73
N ASP A 22 13.35 10.08 -1.76
CA ASP A 22 13.71 10.62 -0.45
C ASP A 22 14.85 9.80 0.21
N PRO A 23 15.89 10.45 0.77
CA PRO A 23 17.03 9.75 1.34
C PRO A 23 16.68 8.92 2.58
N ASN A 24 15.56 9.17 3.25
CA ASN A 24 15.17 8.45 4.48
C ASN A 24 14.37 7.16 4.22
N TRP A 25 14.09 6.85 2.97
CA TRP A 25 13.58 5.54 2.62
C TRP A 25 14.55 4.42 3.05
N PRO A 26 14.04 3.24 3.45
CA PRO A 26 14.90 2.11 3.80
C PRO A 26 15.68 1.57 2.60
N ASN A 27 16.65 0.71 2.90
CA ASN A 27 17.48 0.05 1.89
C ASN A 27 16.61 -0.69 0.84
N PRO A 28 16.72 -0.34 -0.46
CA PRO A 28 15.86 -0.88 -1.51
C PRO A 28 16.04 -2.38 -1.77
N ASN A 29 17.14 -2.99 -1.30
CA ASN A 29 17.39 -4.42 -1.44
C ASN A 29 16.57 -5.29 -0.46
N VAL A 30 16.05 -4.68 0.61
CA VAL A 30 15.23 -5.35 1.63
C VAL A 30 13.85 -4.71 1.75
N TYR A 31 13.64 -3.55 1.15
CA TYR A 31 12.37 -2.84 1.11
C TYR A 31 12.16 -2.26 -0.29
N LEU A 32 11.42 -2.96 -1.14
CA LEU A 32 11.10 -2.46 -2.49
C LEU A 32 10.30 -1.16 -2.38
N ARG A 33 10.49 -0.23 -3.32
CA ARG A 33 9.81 1.09 -3.34
C ARG A 33 9.21 1.39 -4.71
N GLY A 34 8.30 0.55 -5.16
CA GLY A 34 7.68 0.71 -6.49
C GLY A 34 8.43 -0.10 -7.55
N LEU A 35 8.11 -1.39 -7.61
CA LEU A 35 8.53 -2.27 -8.69
C LEU A 35 7.33 -2.47 -9.63
N ILE A 36 7.45 -2.00 -10.86
CA ILE A 36 6.55 -2.42 -11.93
C ILE A 36 7.11 -3.72 -12.52
N ASN A 37 6.44 -4.83 -12.24
CA ASN A 37 6.81 -6.14 -12.75
C ASN A 37 5.61 -6.83 -13.41
N SER A 38 4.76 -6.05 -14.04
CA SER A 38 3.70 -6.56 -14.91
C SER A 38 4.21 -6.48 -16.34
N GLY A 39 4.33 -7.62 -17.02
CA GLY A 39 4.57 -7.67 -18.45
C GLY A 39 3.33 -7.24 -19.23
N THR A 40 2.91 -8.06 -20.20
CA THR A 40 1.59 -7.88 -20.80
C THR A 40 0.53 -8.35 -19.81
N VAL A 41 -0.41 -7.48 -19.47
CA VAL A 41 -1.56 -7.79 -18.61
C VAL A 41 -2.78 -8.08 -19.48
N MET A 42 -3.52 -9.14 -19.19
CA MET A 42 -4.70 -9.61 -19.91
C MET A 42 -5.92 -9.76 -18.99
N PRO A 43 -7.14 -9.75 -19.55
CA PRO A 43 -8.35 -10.13 -18.81
C PRO A 43 -8.18 -11.47 -18.08
N GLY A 44 -8.55 -11.50 -16.80
CA GLY A 44 -8.38 -12.66 -15.91
C GLY A 44 -7.06 -12.71 -15.14
N ASP A 45 -6.09 -11.83 -15.44
CA ASP A 45 -4.87 -11.73 -14.63
C ASP A 45 -5.18 -11.09 -13.27
N GLU A 46 -4.42 -11.51 -12.25
CA GLU A 46 -4.40 -10.85 -10.95
C GLU A 46 -3.22 -9.87 -10.88
N LEU A 47 -3.51 -8.64 -10.45
CA LEU A 47 -2.53 -7.61 -10.19
C LEU A 47 -2.44 -7.39 -8.68
N GLU A 48 -1.22 -7.45 -8.14
CA GLU A 48 -0.93 -7.02 -6.77
C GLU A 48 -0.43 -5.57 -6.78
N TYR A 49 -1.15 -4.71 -6.07
CA TYR A 49 -0.78 -3.30 -5.88
C TYR A 49 -0.08 -3.15 -4.55
N THR A 50 0.99 -2.36 -4.51
CA THR A 50 1.67 -1.96 -3.27
C THR A 50 1.73 -0.44 -3.16
N VAL A 51 1.22 0.09 -2.06
CA VAL A 51 1.21 1.53 -1.76
C VAL A 51 2.18 1.78 -0.62
N TYR A 52 3.32 2.39 -0.94
CA TYR A 52 4.36 2.71 0.02
C TYR A 52 4.11 4.06 0.67
N PHE A 53 4.49 4.21 1.95
CA PHE A 53 4.46 5.49 2.63
C PHE A 53 5.72 5.69 3.48
N LEU A 54 6.14 6.96 3.59
CA LEU A 54 7.22 7.45 4.42
C LEU A 54 6.77 8.77 5.05
N SER A 55 6.90 8.91 6.36
CA SER A 55 6.64 10.18 7.05
C SER A 55 7.91 11.04 7.05
N ASN A 56 8.20 11.74 5.96
CA ASN A 56 9.40 12.57 5.80
C ASN A 56 9.22 14.04 6.28
N GLY A 57 8.06 14.39 6.85
CA GLY A 57 7.80 15.72 7.42
C GLY A 57 8.49 15.95 8.76
N SER A 58 8.50 17.18 9.27
CA SER A 58 9.19 17.55 10.53
C SER A 58 8.48 17.14 11.83
N ASN A 59 7.37 16.41 11.75
CA ASN A 59 6.52 16.03 12.86
C ASN A 59 5.84 14.69 12.55
N TYR A 60 5.16 14.11 13.54
CA TYR A 60 4.36 12.90 13.35
C TYR A 60 3.22 13.16 12.37
N ALA A 61 3.04 12.26 11.41
CA ALA A 61 1.80 12.16 10.66
C ALA A 61 0.76 11.51 11.58
N LYS A 62 -0.12 12.33 12.16
CA LYS A 62 -1.13 11.86 13.11
C LYS A 62 -2.34 11.28 12.38
N SER A 63 -2.82 10.13 12.86
CA SER A 63 -4.02 9.45 12.34
C SER A 63 -3.97 9.31 10.82
N LEU A 64 -2.83 8.86 10.29
CA LEU A 64 -2.62 8.63 8.88
C LEU A 64 -3.66 7.63 8.36
N ARG A 65 -4.38 8.06 7.33
CA ARG A 65 -5.30 7.24 6.55
C ARG A 65 -4.83 7.23 5.10
N ILE A 66 -4.77 6.04 4.54
CA ILE A 66 -4.50 5.84 3.12
C ILE A 66 -5.79 5.38 2.46
N CYS A 67 -6.14 6.02 1.35
CA CYS A 67 -7.30 5.67 0.54
C CYS A 67 -6.85 5.51 -0.90
N ASP A 68 -6.93 4.30 -1.42
CA ASP A 68 -6.52 3.98 -2.78
C ASP A 68 -7.73 3.53 -3.60
N ARG A 69 -7.86 4.09 -4.81
CA ARG A 69 -8.97 3.78 -5.72
C ARG A 69 -8.57 2.57 -6.55
N VAL A 70 -9.44 1.57 -6.57
CA VAL A 70 -9.25 0.42 -7.47
C VAL A 70 -9.27 0.94 -8.92
N PRO A 71 -8.24 0.64 -9.73
CA PRO A 71 -8.17 1.13 -11.11
C PRO A 71 -9.37 0.66 -11.96
N ALA A 72 -9.68 1.45 -12.99
CA ALA A 72 -10.65 1.02 -14.02
C ALA A 72 -10.20 -0.30 -14.65
N GLU A 73 -11.16 -1.05 -15.21
CA GLU A 73 -10.94 -2.38 -15.78
C GLU A 73 -10.37 -3.44 -14.82
N THR A 74 -10.40 -3.18 -13.51
CA THR A 74 -10.05 -4.17 -12.49
C THR A 74 -11.15 -4.31 -11.44
N THR A 75 -11.14 -5.41 -10.69
CA THR A 75 -12.07 -5.71 -9.60
C THR A 75 -11.28 -6.19 -8.39
N PHE A 76 -11.45 -5.54 -7.23
CA PHE A 76 -10.80 -5.95 -5.98
C PHE A 76 -11.10 -7.41 -5.63
N ILE A 77 -10.09 -8.13 -5.13
CA ILE A 77 -10.17 -9.53 -4.71
C ILE A 77 -10.26 -9.59 -3.18
N PRO A 78 -11.44 -9.87 -2.59
CA PRO A 78 -11.68 -9.76 -1.14
C PRO A 78 -11.02 -10.85 -0.30
N ASP A 79 -10.56 -11.95 -0.89
CA ASP A 79 -9.94 -13.07 -0.20
C ASP A 79 -8.46 -13.25 -0.56
N ALA A 80 -7.84 -12.24 -1.17
CA ALA A 80 -6.50 -12.28 -1.74
C ALA A 80 -5.42 -12.81 -0.78
N PHE A 81 -5.58 -12.58 0.53
CA PHE A 81 -4.63 -12.98 1.55
C PHE A 81 -5.19 -13.98 2.58
N ASN A 82 -6.37 -14.56 2.36
CA ASN A 82 -6.96 -15.57 3.26
C ASN A 82 -6.00 -16.70 3.61
N GLN A 83 -5.35 -17.27 2.59
CA GLN A 83 -4.41 -18.39 2.78
C GLN A 83 -3.16 -17.95 3.56
N THR A 84 -2.58 -16.80 3.19
CA THR A 84 -1.39 -16.25 3.85
C THR A 84 -1.65 -15.91 5.32
N ALA A 85 -2.85 -15.40 5.62
CA ALA A 85 -3.28 -15.07 6.97
C ALA A 85 -3.70 -16.31 7.79
N GLY A 86 -3.86 -17.48 7.16
CA GLY A 86 -4.32 -18.70 7.83
C GLY A 86 -5.84 -18.76 8.07
N PHE A 87 -6.62 -17.94 7.36
CA PHE A 87 -8.09 -17.85 7.46
C PHE A 87 -8.74 -18.13 6.10
N PRO A 88 -8.87 -19.40 5.67
CA PRO A 88 -9.25 -19.75 4.29
C PRO A 88 -10.67 -19.37 3.86
N ALA A 89 -11.54 -18.97 4.79
CA ALA A 89 -12.93 -18.59 4.53
C ALA A 89 -13.28 -17.27 5.24
N SER A 90 -12.46 -16.25 5.02
CA SER A 90 -12.66 -14.88 5.55
C SER A 90 -12.65 -13.86 4.42
N ASP A 91 -12.79 -12.58 4.75
CA ASP A 91 -12.70 -11.47 3.79
C ASP A 91 -11.38 -10.73 4.04
N VAL A 92 -10.24 -11.44 3.98
CA VAL A 92 -8.90 -10.86 4.18
C VAL A 92 -8.29 -10.46 2.83
N GLY A 93 -8.73 -9.30 2.32
CA GLY A 93 -8.29 -8.76 1.04
C GLY A 93 -7.18 -7.69 1.13
N ILE A 94 -6.77 -7.29 2.33
CA ILE A 94 -5.81 -6.19 2.55
C ILE A 94 -4.65 -6.69 3.41
N ALA A 95 -3.42 -6.34 3.00
CA ALA A 95 -2.20 -6.60 3.74
C ALA A 95 -1.52 -5.26 4.11
N LEU A 96 -0.88 -5.21 5.26
CA LEU A 96 -0.14 -4.05 5.77
C LEU A 96 1.22 -4.52 6.30
N PHE A 97 2.24 -3.73 6.03
CA PHE A 97 3.53 -3.84 6.66
C PHE A 97 3.81 -2.61 7.52
N GLU A 98 4.07 -2.85 8.81
CA GLU A 98 4.57 -1.89 9.78
C GLU A 98 5.59 -2.58 10.67
N SER A 99 6.71 -1.95 11.00
CA SER A 99 7.72 -2.56 11.89
C SER A 99 8.03 -1.68 13.08
N THR A 100 8.27 -2.27 14.24
CA THR A 100 8.93 -1.60 15.37
C THR A 100 10.40 -1.97 15.50
N ASP A 101 10.84 -2.97 14.73
CA ASP A 101 12.21 -3.47 14.69
C ASP A 101 12.89 -3.06 13.37
N PRO A 102 14.22 -2.85 13.36
CA PRO A 102 14.96 -2.61 12.13
C PRO A 102 14.70 -3.71 11.10
N LEU A 103 14.71 -3.35 9.81
CA LEU A 103 14.56 -4.32 8.73
C LEU A 103 15.66 -5.40 8.77
N PRO A 104 15.36 -6.62 8.31
CA PRO A 104 16.37 -7.64 8.17
C PRO A 104 17.45 -7.20 7.17
N THR A 105 18.65 -7.76 7.31
CA THR A 105 19.77 -7.49 6.39
C THR A 105 19.66 -8.23 5.06
N SER A 106 18.68 -9.12 4.91
CA SER A 106 18.43 -9.93 3.72
C SER A 106 16.98 -10.36 3.63
N GLY A 107 16.50 -10.58 2.41
CA GLY A 107 15.09 -10.89 2.15
C GLY A 107 14.25 -9.61 2.08
N LEU A 108 13.16 -9.68 1.34
CA LEU A 108 12.24 -8.55 1.21
C LEU A 108 11.34 -8.47 2.44
N ALA A 109 11.04 -7.24 2.86
CA ALA A 109 9.96 -6.96 3.79
C ALA A 109 8.63 -7.43 3.18
N GLU A 110 7.93 -8.27 3.93
CA GLU A 110 6.61 -8.80 3.55
C GLU A 110 5.56 -8.34 4.57
N PRO A 111 4.27 -8.27 4.18
CA PRO A 111 3.20 -7.93 5.10
C PRO A 111 3.24 -8.79 6.36
N ASN A 112 3.15 -8.14 7.52
CA ASN A 112 3.08 -8.78 8.83
C ASN A 112 1.72 -8.58 9.52
N ILE A 113 0.84 -7.78 8.91
CA ILE A 113 -0.53 -7.53 9.34
C ILE A 113 -1.45 -7.84 8.17
N TYR A 114 -2.50 -8.62 8.43
CA TYR A 114 -3.52 -8.98 7.46
C TYR A 114 -4.86 -8.49 7.99
N LEU A 115 -5.57 -7.70 7.18
CA LEU A 115 -6.77 -6.99 7.56
C LEU A 115 -7.96 -7.51 6.76
N THR A 116 -9.12 -7.55 7.38
CA THR A 116 -10.34 -7.80 6.64
C THR A 116 -10.69 -6.60 5.78
N ASN A 117 -11.57 -6.79 4.80
CA ASN A 117 -12.07 -5.72 3.94
C ASN A 117 -13.55 -5.42 4.16
N ILE A 118 -14.10 -5.81 5.31
CA ILE A 118 -15.49 -5.60 5.70
C ILE A 118 -15.60 -4.54 6.81
N PRO A 119 -16.81 -4.04 7.12
CA PRO A 119 -17.00 -3.12 8.23
C PRO A 119 -16.88 -3.85 9.57
N ASP A 120 -15.72 -3.77 10.21
CA ASP A 120 -15.49 -4.30 11.55
C ASP A 120 -14.64 -3.33 12.41
N SER A 121 -13.95 -3.85 13.43
CA SER A 121 -13.09 -3.06 14.32
C SER A 121 -11.62 -3.02 13.91
N ASP A 122 -11.24 -3.67 12.80
CA ASP A 122 -9.87 -3.62 12.30
C ASP A 122 -9.60 -2.34 11.50
N ARG A 123 -8.40 -2.23 10.92
CA ARG A 123 -7.89 -1.01 10.29
C ARG A 123 -8.19 -0.94 8.79
N GLY A 124 -8.64 -2.02 8.17
CA GLY A 124 -8.84 -2.15 6.74
C GLY A 124 -10.31 -2.15 6.36
N ARG A 125 -10.63 -1.54 5.22
CA ARG A 125 -11.97 -1.65 4.65
C ARG A 125 -11.96 -1.43 3.14
N TYR A 126 -12.73 -2.25 2.43
CA TYR A 126 -13.08 -1.97 1.04
C TYR A 126 -14.47 -1.33 0.94
N TYR A 127 -14.55 -0.22 0.22
CA TYR A 127 -15.78 0.48 -0.11
C TYR A 127 -16.16 0.17 -1.55
N SER A 128 -17.21 -0.61 -1.76
CA SER A 128 -17.65 -1.04 -3.10
C SER A 128 -18.11 0.14 -3.98
N PRO A 129 -18.08 -0.01 -5.32
CA PRO A 129 -18.59 0.99 -6.26
C PRO A 129 -19.94 1.58 -5.86
N GLY A 130 -20.09 2.90 -5.99
CA GLY A 130 -21.32 3.63 -5.69
C GLY A 130 -21.57 3.92 -4.20
N THR A 131 -20.72 3.43 -3.30
CA THR A 131 -20.84 3.72 -1.86
C THR A 131 -20.11 5.00 -1.46
N SER A 132 -20.56 5.61 -0.36
CA SER A 132 -19.85 6.75 0.23
C SER A 132 -18.58 6.29 0.93
N VAL A 133 -17.50 7.04 0.72
CA VAL A 133 -16.17 6.80 1.28
C VAL A 133 -15.92 7.85 2.38
N PRO A 134 -15.12 7.58 3.42
CA PRO A 134 -14.84 8.55 4.47
C PRO A 134 -14.36 9.89 3.91
N ALA A 135 -14.85 11.00 4.49
CA ALA A 135 -14.59 12.35 3.98
C ALA A 135 -13.08 12.67 3.81
N GLY A 136 -12.23 12.11 4.69
CA GLY A 136 -10.78 12.28 4.60
C GLY A 136 -10.11 11.69 3.35
N CYS A 137 -10.80 10.85 2.58
CA CYS A 137 -10.25 10.25 1.36
C CYS A 137 -10.35 11.14 0.11
N ASN A 138 -11.09 12.27 0.16
CA ASN A 138 -11.28 13.18 -0.97
C ASN A 138 -11.74 12.47 -2.28
N VAL A 139 -12.59 11.44 -2.15
CA VAL A 139 -13.17 10.71 -3.28
C VAL A 139 -14.59 11.22 -3.52
N ALA A 140 -14.76 12.10 -4.52
CA ALA A 140 -16.05 12.68 -4.86
C ALA A 140 -17.04 11.62 -5.40
N ILE A 141 -16.55 10.69 -6.21
CA ILE A 141 -17.34 9.61 -6.80
C ILE A 141 -16.53 8.31 -6.67
N ASN A 142 -17.07 7.33 -5.95
CA ASN A 142 -16.49 6.00 -5.85
C ASN A 142 -16.95 5.13 -7.04
N GLN A 143 -16.23 5.21 -8.16
CA GLN A 143 -16.64 4.54 -9.39
C GLN A 143 -16.31 3.04 -9.42
N ASN A 144 -15.14 2.65 -8.92
CA ASN A 144 -14.60 1.29 -9.08
C ASN A 144 -14.28 0.59 -7.75
N GLY A 145 -14.48 1.28 -6.63
CA GLY A 145 -14.12 0.81 -5.31
C GLY A 145 -12.95 1.58 -4.71
N VAL A 146 -12.87 1.61 -3.38
CA VAL A 146 -11.77 2.24 -2.64
C VAL A 146 -11.32 1.33 -1.51
N VAL A 147 -10.02 1.04 -1.46
CA VAL A 147 -9.36 0.41 -0.32
C VAL A 147 -8.97 1.52 0.65
N VAL A 148 -9.40 1.40 1.90
CA VAL A 148 -9.07 2.34 2.97
C VAL A 148 -8.34 1.62 4.08
N VAL A 149 -7.22 2.18 4.53
CA VAL A 149 -6.45 1.67 5.67
C VAL A 149 -6.16 2.81 6.64
N GLU A 150 -6.55 2.61 7.90
CA GLU A 150 -6.23 3.49 9.03
C GLU A 150 -4.87 3.06 9.61
N VAL A 151 -3.78 3.66 9.16
CA VAL A 151 -2.42 3.31 9.61
C VAL A 151 -2.23 3.72 11.07
N GLY A 152 -2.65 4.95 11.41
CA GLY A 152 -2.49 5.53 12.74
C GLY A 152 -1.38 6.57 12.79
N ASP A 153 -0.76 6.76 13.96
CA ASP A 153 0.30 7.77 14.12
C ASP A 153 1.64 7.24 13.60
N VAL A 154 2.19 7.91 12.60
CA VAL A 154 3.48 7.57 11.98
C VAL A 154 4.52 8.63 12.37
N PRO A 155 5.58 8.28 13.11
CA PRO A 155 6.64 9.24 13.47
C PRO A 155 7.42 9.71 12.24
N GLN A 156 8.06 10.88 12.37
CA GLN A 156 8.99 11.38 11.36
C GLN A 156 10.17 10.42 11.18
N ALA A 157 10.53 10.15 9.92
CA ALA A 157 11.78 9.52 9.55
C ALA A 157 12.96 10.50 9.75
N THR A 158 14.00 10.02 10.43
CA THR A 158 15.20 10.78 10.79
C THR A 158 16.46 10.27 10.10
N ALA A 159 16.43 9.02 9.61
CA ALA A 159 17.46 8.42 8.77
C ALA A 159 16.83 7.27 7.94
N PRO A 160 17.56 6.67 6.97
CA PRO A 160 17.08 5.51 6.23
C PRO A 160 16.57 4.39 7.13
N GLY A 161 15.27 4.12 7.11
CA GLY A 161 14.64 3.08 7.93
C GLY A 161 14.51 3.41 9.42
N GLU A 162 14.71 4.66 9.84
CA GLU A 162 14.72 5.05 11.26
C GLU A 162 13.78 6.22 11.58
N PRO A 163 12.87 6.08 12.57
CA PRO A 163 12.59 4.84 13.31
C PRO A 163 11.89 3.80 12.43
N PRO A 164 11.90 2.50 12.78
CA PRO A 164 11.34 1.45 11.94
C PRO A 164 9.84 1.56 11.61
N ASN A 165 9.09 2.33 12.41
CA ASN A 165 7.67 2.59 12.22
C ASN A 165 7.38 3.91 11.49
N SER A 166 8.39 4.58 10.91
CA SER A 166 8.22 5.81 10.13
C SER A 166 7.83 5.59 8.65
N TYR A 167 7.77 4.34 8.22
CA TYR A 167 7.43 3.91 6.88
C TYR A 167 6.67 2.58 6.92
N GLY A 168 6.05 2.23 5.80
CA GLY A 168 5.30 0.99 5.67
C GLY A 168 4.66 0.89 4.30
N PHE A 169 3.91 -0.17 4.07
CA PHE A 169 3.16 -0.31 2.83
C PHE A 169 1.87 -1.09 3.00
N ILE A 170 0.92 -0.81 2.13
CA ILE A 170 -0.33 -1.56 2.00
C ILE A 170 -0.29 -2.37 0.72
N ARG A 171 -0.82 -3.59 0.75
CA ARG A 171 -1.06 -4.41 -0.43
C ARG A 171 -2.52 -4.79 -0.57
N PHE A 172 -2.97 -4.87 -1.81
CA PHE A 172 -4.23 -5.47 -2.21
C PHE A 172 -4.12 -6.07 -3.61
N ARG A 173 -5.04 -6.97 -3.97
CA ARG A 173 -5.09 -7.52 -5.33
C ARG A 173 -6.37 -7.13 -6.05
N ALA A 174 -6.28 -7.04 -7.38
CA ALA A 174 -7.43 -6.89 -8.24
C ALA A 174 -7.33 -7.79 -9.47
N LEU A 175 -8.47 -8.32 -9.90
CA LEU A 175 -8.65 -9.12 -11.10
C LEU A 175 -8.94 -8.20 -12.29
N VAL A 176 -8.25 -8.40 -13.41
CA VAL A 176 -8.46 -7.66 -14.66
C VAL A 176 -9.73 -8.17 -15.36
N LYS A 177 -10.57 -7.25 -15.87
CA LYS A 177 -11.85 -7.54 -16.54
C LYS A 177 -11.70 -7.94 -18.00
#